data_AF-A0A9E2BFJ9-F1
#
_entry.id   AF-A0A9E2BFJ9-F1
#
_cell.length_a   1.000
_cell.length_b   1.000
_cell.length_c   1.000
_cell.angle_alpha   90.00
_cell.angle_beta   90.00
_cell.angle_gamma   90.00
#
_symmetry.space_group_name_H-M   'P 1'
#
loop_
_entity.id
_entity.type
_entity.pdbx_description
1 polymer ?
#
loop_
_entity_poly.entity_id
_entity_poly.type
_entity_poly.pdbx_seq_one_letter_code
_entity_poly.pdbx_strand_id
1 'polypeptide(L)'
;MALDIKFSVEGDVQLSRTLFAVADDIKDFTVPFKMIADGGTLGKRTIPGFYADQLKTFKKEGKHEGKPKWASLSPKYREWKKTHYPGKKILVRTGELKEATTTKTAKGSVFEQTKTLLRMGVNLPVGGWNLAMLHQKGTRKMPAREVIKLSTRQKAGWVGMFRQWMRVNLAGRSPAKTREFKFPYKFG
;
A
#
# COMPACT_ATOMS: atom_id res chain seq x y z
N MET A 1 6.72 -14.64 10.21
CA MET A 1 5.65 -15.14 9.33
C MET A 1 6.36 -15.90 8.21
N ALA A 2 6.12 -17.21 8.09
CA ALA A 2 6.70 -18.01 7.00
C ALA A 2 5.84 -17.83 5.72
N LEU A 3 6.48 -17.79 4.56
CA LEU A 3 5.78 -17.79 3.27
C LEU A 3 5.16 -19.18 3.06
N ASP A 4 3.83 -19.28 3.03
CA ASP A 4 3.13 -20.55 2.79
C ASP A 4 2.96 -20.76 1.27
N ILE A 5 3.75 -21.66 0.69
CA ILE A 5 3.61 -22.12 -0.70
C ILE A 5 3.06 -23.54 -0.66
N LYS A 6 1.80 -23.73 -1.08
CA LYS A 6 1.17 -25.04 -1.20
C LYS A 6 1.37 -25.58 -2.61
N PHE A 7 2.02 -26.74 -2.71
CA PHE A 7 2.24 -27.45 -3.97
C PHE A 7 2.02 -28.93 -3.72
N SER A 8 1.18 -29.58 -4.53
CA SER A 8 0.91 -31.01 -4.42
C SER A 8 1.01 -31.66 -5.79
N VAL A 9 1.90 -32.63 -5.92
CA VAL A 9 1.98 -33.56 -7.05
C VAL A 9 1.93 -34.95 -6.45
N GLU A 10 0.94 -35.75 -6.84
CA GLU A 10 0.84 -37.13 -6.38
C GLU A 10 2.12 -37.89 -6.78
N GLY A 11 2.80 -38.46 -5.79
CA GLY A 11 4.01 -39.25 -5.98
C GLY A 11 5.36 -38.50 -5.90
N ASP A 12 5.40 -37.17 -5.78
CA ASP A 12 6.67 -36.41 -5.79
C ASP A 12 6.87 -35.52 -4.55
N VAL A 13 7.43 -36.13 -3.50
CA VAL A 13 7.78 -35.47 -2.23
C VAL A 13 9.05 -34.60 -2.36
N GLN A 14 9.91 -34.85 -3.35
CA GLN A 14 11.18 -34.13 -3.51
C GLN A 14 10.97 -32.72 -4.05
N LEU A 15 10.03 -32.55 -5.00
CA LEU A 15 9.66 -31.23 -5.52
C LEU A 15 9.11 -30.30 -4.44
N SER A 16 8.32 -30.84 -3.51
CA SER A 16 7.78 -30.08 -2.37
C SER A 16 8.91 -29.54 -1.47
N ARG A 17 9.93 -30.33 -1.16
CA ARG A 17 11.08 -29.91 -0.32
C ARG A 17 11.89 -28.80 -0.97
N THR A 18 12.14 -28.90 -2.27
CA THR A 18 12.89 -27.88 -3.02
C THR A 18 12.14 -26.55 -3.03
N LEU A 19 10.82 -26.57 -3.20
CA LEU A 19 9.99 -25.36 -3.14
C LEU A 19 9.96 -24.72 -1.75
N PHE A 20 9.95 -25.53 -0.68
CA PHE A 20 10.08 -25.01 0.69
C PHE A 20 11.44 -24.35 0.93
N ALA A 21 12.54 -24.93 0.42
CA ALA A 21 13.87 -24.31 0.53
C ALA A 21 13.93 -22.93 -0.15
N VAL A 22 13.28 -22.77 -1.32
CA VAL A 22 13.15 -21.47 -1.99
C VAL A 22 12.34 -20.48 -1.17
N ALA A 23 11.25 -20.93 -0.53
CA ALA A 23 10.44 -20.07 0.33
C ALA A 23 11.20 -19.63 1.59
N ASP A 24 11.99 -20.54 2.18
CA ASP A 24 12.78 -20.28 3.37
C ASP A 24 13.95 -19.32 3.09
N ASP A 25 14.46 -19.33 1.87
CA ASP A 25 15.53 -18.41 1.44
C ASP A 25 15.09 -16.95 1.32
N ILE A 26 13.78 -16.69 1.20
CA ILE A 26 13.26 -15.33 1.08
C ILE A 26 12.98 -14.74 2.47
N LYS A 27 14.06 -14.29 3.12
CA LYS A 27 14.00 -13.77 4.51
C LYS A 27 13.86 -12.25 4.60
N ASP A 28 14.03 -11.50 3.51
CA ASP A 28 14.09 -10.04 3.56
C ASP A 28 13.46 -9.31 2.36
N PHE A 29 12.23 -8.84 2.56
CA PHE A 29 11.45 -8.01 1.65
C PHE A 29 11.57 -6.50 1.94
N THR A 30 12.57 -6.06 2.71
CA THR A 30 12.77 -4.64 3.06
C THR A 30 12.79 -3.73 1.82
N VAL A 31 13.46 -4.17 0.75
CA VAL A 31 13.56 -3.39 -0.50
C VAL A 31 12.19 -3.21 -1.17
N PRO A 32 11.44 -4.27 -1.54
CA PRO A 32 10.12 -4.08 -2.15
C PRO A 32 9.14 -3.36 -1.22
N PHE A 33 9.23 -3.54 0.11
CA PHE A 33 8.41 -2.78 1.05
C PHE A 33 8.70 -1.28 1.04
N LYS A 34 9.98 -0.89 1.04
CA LYS A 34 10.37 0.52 0.92
C LYS A 34 9.87 1.13 -0.39
N MET A 35 9.98 0.38 -1.50
CA MET A 35 9.47 0.84 -2.80
C MET A 35 7.95 1.02 -2.82
N ILE A 36 7.21 0.18 -2.10
CA ILE A 36 5.75 0.32 -1.98
C ILE A 36 5.39 1.58 -1.19
N ALA A 37 6.07 1.83 -0.08
CA ALA A 37 5.78 2.95 0.80
C ALA A 37 6.18 4.29 0.17
N ASP A 38 7.43 4.38 -0.29
CA ASP A 38 8.07 5.63 -0.70
C ASP A 38 8.01 5.84 -2.23
N GLY A 39 7.76 4.76 -2.98
CA GLY A 39 7.81 4.74 -4.43
C GLY A 39 9.16 4.23 -4.94
N GLY A 40 9.26 4.06 -6.25
CA GLY A 40 10.51 3.63 -6.86
C GLY A 40 10.38 3.46 -8.36
N THR A 41 11.46 2.99 -8.97
CA THR A 41 11.53 2.70 -10.41
C THR A 41 11.62 1.21 -10.65
N LEU A 42 10.84 0.69 -11.59
CA LEU A 42 10.93 -0.68 -12.07
C LEU A 42 11.28 -0.63 -13.56
N GLY A 43 12.57 -0.82 -13.89
CA GLY A 43 13.09 -0.52 -15.21
C GLY A 43 12.91 0.97 -15.53
N LYS A 44 12.20 1.29 -16.62
CA LYS A 44 11.89 2.68 -17.03
C LYS A 44 10.61 3.23 -16.38
N ARG A 45 9.88 2.44 -15.60
CA ARG A 45 8.56 2.83 -15.04
C ARG A 45 8.67 3.33 -13.61
N THR A 46 8.25 4.56 -13.36
CA THR A 46 8.07 5.09 -12.00
C THR A 46 6.75 4.58 -11.41
N ILE A 47 6.82 4.03 -10.21
CA ILE A 47 5.66 3.60 -9.44
C ILE A 47 5.57 4.55 -8.23
N PRO A 48 4.46 5.31 -8.11
CA PRO A 48 4.30 6.21 -6.98
C PRO A 48 4.20 5.42 -5.67
N GLY A 49 4.82 5.95 -4.62
CA GLY A 49 4.66 5.41 -3.27
C GLY A 49 3.22 5.52 -2.78
N PHE A 50 2.87 4.67 -1.83
CA PHE A 50 1.56 4.63 -1.19
C PHE A 50 1.11 6.02 -0.74
N TYR A 51 1.92 6.72 0.06
CA TYR A 51 1.58 8.01 0.65
C TYR A 51 1.38 9.12 -0.40
N ALA A 52 2.23 9.15 -1.42
CA ALA A 52 2.11 10.09 -2.53
C ALA A 52 0.83 9.85 -3.35
N ASP A 53 0.45 8.59 -3.54
CA ASP A 53 -0.80 8.24 -4.20
C ASP A 53 -2.03 8.62 -3.36
N GLN A 54 -2.00 8.35 -2.05
CA GLN A 54 -3.07 8.77 -1.14
C GLN A 54 -3.27 10.29 -1.18
N LEU A 55 -2.18 11.06 -1.23
CA LEU A 55 -2.27 12.52 -1.34
C LEU A 55 -3.02 12.94 -2.62
N LYS A 56 -2.77 12.25 -3.74
CA LYS A 56 -3.51 12.48 -5.00
C LYS A 56 -4.97 12.06 -4.89
N THR A 57 -5.26 10.94 -4.24
CA THR A 57 -6.65 10.50 -3.95
C THR A 57 -7.41 11.55 -3.14
N PHE A 58 -6.84 12.11 -2.07
CA PHE A 58 -7.46 13.20 -1.31
C PHE A 58 -7.65 14.47 -2.14
N LYS A 59 -6.64 14.85 -2.96
CA LYS A 59 -6.74 16.03 -3.83
C LYS A 59 -7.88 15.90 -4.84
N LYS A 60 -8.15 14.69 -5.33
CA LYS A 60 -9.22 14.38 -6.31
C LYS A 60 -10.51 13.85 -5.68
N GLU A 61 -10.62 13.92 -4.35
CA GLU A 61 -11.79 13.45 -3.59
C GLU A 61 -12.22 12.02 -3.98
N GLY A 62 -11.25 11.10 -4.02
CA GLY A 62 -11.46 9.70 -4.37
C GLY A 62 -11.20 9.36 -5.85
N LYS A 63 -11.46 10.29 -6.78
CA LYS A 63 -11.39 10.03 -8.24
C LYS A 63 -9.95 10.03 -8.77
N HIS A 64 -9.16 9.01 -8.41
CA HIS A 64 -7.74 8.91 -8.79
C HIS A 64 -7.38 7.47 -9.18
N GLU A 65 -6.63 7.31 -10.28
CA GLU A 65 -6.21 6.00 -10.84
C GLU A 65 -7.34 4.94 -10.93
N GLY A 66 -8.48 5.30 -11.51
CA GLY A 66 -9.60 4.36 -11.69
C GLY A 66 -10.36 4.03 -10.40
N LYS A 67 -10.02 4.65 -9.26
CA LYS A 67 -10.84 4.60 -8.05
C LYS A 67 -12.11 5.45 -8.24
N PRO A 68 -13.25 5.03 -7.68
CA PRO A 68 -14.48 5.81 -7.74
C PRO A 68 -14.33 7.13 -6.96
N LYS A 69 -15.03 8.18 -7.41
CA LYS A 69 -15.15 9.41 -6.64
C LYS A 69 -15.84 9.10 -5.31
N TRP A 70 -15.41 9.74 -4.23
CA TRP A 70 -16.11 9.62 -2.96
C TRP A 70 -17.51 10.20 -3.06
N ALA A 71 -18.45 9.58 -2.34
CA ALA A 71 -19.81 10.07 -2.23
C ALA A 71 -19.82 11.53 -1.75
N SER A 72 -20.61 12.37 -2.42
CA SER A 72 -20.78 13.77 -2.07
C SER A 72 -21.24 13.94 -0.62
N LEU A 73 -21.02 15.13 -0.05
CA LEU A 73 -21.64 15.49 1.23
C LEU A 73 -23.15 15.65 1.03
N SER A 74 -23.94 15.29 2.05
CA SER A 74 -25.36 15.64 2.05
C SER A 74 -25.52 17.16 1.99
N PRO A 75 -26.60 17.70 1.39
CA PRO A 75 -26.79 19.15 1.27
C PRO A 75 -26.64 19.88 2.60
N LYS A 76 -27.33 19.41 3.65
CA LYS A 76 -27.26 19.99 5.00
C LYS A 76 -25.84 20.00 5.56
N TYR A 77 -25.10 18.89 5.44
CA TYR A 77 -23.74 18.80 5.96
C TYR A 77 -22.75 19.63 5.12
N ARG A 78 -22.98 19.75 3.81
CA ARG A 78 -22.19 20.59 2.93
C ARG A 78 -22.31 22.06 3.31
N GLU A 79 -23.53 22.57 3.51
CA GLU A 79 -23.73 23.96 3.90
C GLU A 79 -23.14 24.25 5.29
N TRP A 80 -23.42 23.38 6.27
CA TRP A 80 -22.79 23.48 7.58
C TRP A 80 -21.26 23.54 7.47
N LYS A 81 -20.67 22.64 6.68
CA LYS A 81 -19.23 22.59 6.48
C LYS A 81 -18.69 23.83 5.75
N LYS A 82 -19.42 24.40 4.79
CA LYS A 82 -19.03 25.63 4.09
C LYS A 82 -18.88 26.80 5.07
N THR A 83 -19.77 26.89 6.05
CA THR A 83 -19.72 27.91 7.11
C THR A 83 -18.59 27.66 8.12
N HIS A 84 -18.42 26.41 8.59
CA HIS A 84 -17.50 26.10 9.68
C HIS A 84 -16.06 25.78 9.21
N TYR A 85 -15.92 25.32 7.97
CA TYR A 85 -14.67 24.85 7.37
C TYR A 85 -14.58 25.29 5.90
N PRO A 86 -14.57 26.60 5.62
CA PRO A 86 -14.60 27.13 4.26
C PRO A 86 -13.45 26.58 3.42
N GLY A 87 -13.75 26.17 2.19
CA GLY A 87 -12.79 25.61 1.23
C GLY A 87 -12.29 24.18 1.53
N LYS A 88 -12.71 23.53 2.62
CA LYS A 88 -12.23 22.17 2.96
C LYS A 88 -12.94 21.08 2.15
N LYS A 89 -12.14 20.27 1.44
CA LYS A 89 -12.56 19.11 0.63
C LYS A 89 -13.19 17.97 1.45
N ILE A 90 -13.88 17.05 0.78
CA ILE A 90 -14.41 15.81 1.39
C ILE A 90 -13.32 15.08 2.19
N LEU A 91 -13.70 14.51 3.35
CA LEU A 91 -12.81 13.88 4.34
C LEU A 91 -11.74 14.79 4.96
N VAL A 92 -11.76 16.10 4.70
CA VAL A 92 -10.90 17.08 5.38
C VAL A 92 -11.77 17.97 6.26
N ARG A 93 -11.65 17.83 7.58
CA ARG A 93 -12.24 18.75 8.57
C ARG A 93 -11.12 19.50 9.30
N THR A 94 -10.48 18.82 10.25
CA THR A 94 -9.25 19.27 10.93
C THR A 94 -8.02 19.07 10.05
N GLY A 95 -7.98 17.97 9.29
CA GLY A 95 -6.84 17.60 8.45
C GLY A 95 -6.17 16.30 8.92
N GLU A 96 -6.40 15.89 10.15
CA GLU A 96 -5.75 14.74 10.80
C GLU A 96 -5.90 13.45 10.00
N LEU A 97 -7.12 13.12 9.53
CA LEU A 97 -7.34 11.92 8.71
C LEU A 97 -6.51 11.95 7.42
N LYS A 98 -6.48 13.10 6.74
CA LYS A 98 -5.68 13.25 5.52
C LYS A 98 -4.21 13.06 5.86
N GLU A 99 -3.71 13.77 6.87
CA GLU A 99 -2.31 13.75 7.26
C GLU A 99 -1.86 12.33 7.65
N ALA A 100 -2.61 11.64 8.51
CA ALA A 100 -2.36 10.26 8.89
C ALA A 100 -2.37 9.29 7.70
N THR A 101 -3.17 9.57 6.66
CA THR A 101 -3.21 8.72 5.46
C THR A 101 -2.09 9.04 4.46
N THR A 102 -1.60 10.28 4.44
CA THR A 102 -0.69 10.78 3.41
C THR A 102 0.75 11.00 3.88
N THR A 103 1.00 10.88 5.18
CA THR A 103 2.32 11.12 5.76
C THR A 103 2.67 10.00 6.72
N LYS A 104 3.75 9.28 6.39
CA LYS A 104 4.23 8.10 7.12
C LYS A 104 4.39 8.31 8.62
N THR A 105 4.90 9.48 9.02
CA THR A 105 5.26 9.83 10.40
C THR A 105 4.18 10.64 11.13
N ALA A 106 3.03 10.91 10.49
CA ALA A 106 1.99 11.72 11.11
C ALA A 106 1.30 11.01 12.26
N LYS A 107 0.74 11.79 13.20
CA LYS A 107 -0.06 11.26 14.30
C LYS A 107 -1.20 10.39 13.77
N GLY A 108 -1.26 9.15 14.25
CA GLY A 108 -2.27 8.17 13.82
C GLY A 108 -1.98 7.52 12.47
N SER A 109 -0.85 7.80 11.81
CA SER A 109 -0.36 6.94 10.73
C SER A 109 0.11 5.61 11.33
N VAL A 110 -0.22 4.49 10.70
CA VAL A 110 0.34 3.18 11.01
C VAL A 110 1.35 2.85 9.93
N PHE A 111 2.60 2.70 10.33
CA PHE A 111 3.67 2.17 9.49
C PHE A 111 4.52 1.19 10.30
N GLU A 112 4.43 -0.09 9.98
CA GLU A 112 5.24 -1.14 10.58
C GLU A 112 5.92 -1.90 9.45
N GLN A 113 7.25 -1.94 9.49
CA GLN A 113 8.05 -2.65 8.51
C GLN A 113 9.06 -3.53 9.23
N THR A 114 9.01 -4.82 8.93
CA THR A 114 10.08 -5.76 9.26
C THR A 114 10.59 -6.38 7.96
N LYS A 115 11.52 -7.32 8.07
CA LYS A 115 12.01 -8.07 6.91
C LYS A 115 10.91 -8.85 6.18
N THR A 116 9.82 -9.21 6.84
CA THR A 116 8.75 -10.05 6.24
C THR A 116 7.35 -9.48 6.37
N LEU A 117 7.21 -8.29 6.97
CA LEU A 117 5.94 -7.61 7.18
C LEU A 117 6.02 -6.17 6.69
N LEU A 118 4.99 -5.75 5.95
CA LEU A 118 4.65 -4.34 5.76
C LEU A 118 3.20 -4.13 6.15
N ARG A 119 2.97 -3.28 7.14
CA ARG A 119 1.65 -2.81 7.53
C ARG A 119 1.60 -1.30 7.36
N MET A 120 0.64 -0.84 6.56
CA MET A 120 0.35 0.58 6.36
C MET A 120 -1.13 0.82 6.62
N GLY A 121 -1.45 1.89 7.33
CA GLY A 121 -2.84 2.20 7.67
C GLY A 121 -2.98 3.47 8.48
N VAL A 122 -4.14 3.62 9.10
CA VAL A 122 -4.46 4.76 9.95
C VAL A 122 -5.10 4.26 11.24
N ASN A 123 -4.60 4.73 12.38
CA ASN A 123 -5.15 4.57 13.71
C ASN A 123 -5.50 5.92 14.34
N LEU A 124 -6.73 6.37 14.13
CA LEU A 124 -7.29 7.59 14.73
C LEU A 124 -8.52 7.22 15.55
N PRO A 125 -8.37 6.98 16.87
CA PRO A 125 -9.48 6.63 17.75
C PRO A 125 -10.49 7.78 17.88
N VAL A 126 -11.79 7.48 17.74
CA VAL A 126 -12.91 8.39 17.93
C VAL A 126 -14.09 7.62 18.53
N GLY A 127 -14.41 7.88 19.81
CA GLY A 127 -15.57 7.29 20.49
C GLY A 127 -15.58 5.76 20.48
N GLY A 128 -14.42 5.12 20.69
CA GLY A 128 -14.26 3.65 20.65
C GLY A 128 -14.06 3.08 19.24
N TRP A 129 -14.14 3.90 18.19
CA TRP A 129 -13.96 3.47 16.80
C TRP A 129 -12.66 4.01 16.20
N ASN A 130 -12.28 3.48 15.05
CA ASN A 130 -11.23 4.07 14.22
C ASN A 130 -11.85 4.93 13.11
N LEU A 131 -11.49 6.22 13.05
CA LEU A 131 -12.05 7.18 12.10
C LEU A 131 -11.88 6.76 10.64
N ALA A 132 -10.72 6.23 10.27
CA ALA A 132 -10.48 5.74 8.91
C ALA A 132 -11.40 4.55 8.59
N MET A 133 -11.65 3.66 9.55
CA MET A 133 -12.57 2.54 9.38
C MET A 133 -14.02 2.97 9.19
N LEU A 134 -14.48 3.98 9.96
CA LEU A 134 -15.82 4.55 9.81
C LEU A 134 -16.04 5.09 8.39
N HIS A 135 -15.04 5.73 7.80
CA HIS A 135 -15.11 6.19 6.42
C HIS A 135 -14.92 5.05 5.42
N GLN A 136 -14.04 4.08 5.70
CA GLN A 136 -13.79 2.94 4.83
C GLN A 136 -15.08 2.14 4.55
N LYS A 137 -15.87 1.87 5.60
CA LYS A 137 -17.09 1.06 5.50
C LYS A 137 -18.36 1.89 5.43
N GLY A 138 -18.31 3.17 5.81
CA GLY A 138 -19.51 3.95 6.06
C GLY A 138 -20.21 3.51 7.34
N THR A 139 -21.35 4.15 7.61
CA THR A 139 -22.26 3.82 8.71
C THR A 139 -23.70 4.01 8.22
N ARG A 140 -24.69 3.68 9.06
CA ARG A 140 -26.11 3.96 8.76
C ARG A 140 -26.39 5.42 8.39
N LYS A 141 -25.60 6.37 8.91
CA LYS A 141 -25.79 7.83 8.70
C LYS A 141 -24.75 8.45 7.78
N MET A 142 -23.82 7.67 7.24
CA MET A 142 -22.70 8.19 6.47
C MET A 142 -22.30 7.20 5.36
N PRO A 143 -22.31 7.61 4.08
CA PRO A 143 -21.88 6.72 3.01
C PRO A 143 -20.38 6.40 3.14
N ALA A 144 -19.99 5.23 2.65
CA ALA A 144 -18.60 4.83 2.55
C ALA A 144 -17.82 5.80 1.65
N ARG A 145 -16.62 6.14 2.09
CA ARG A 145 -15.62 6.94 1.38
C ARG A 145 -14.28 6.27 1.63
N GLU A 146 -14.02 5.20 0.89
CA GLU A 146 -12.85 4.34 1.05
C GLU A 146 -11.58 5.19 1.07
N VAL A 147 -11.02 5.36 2.27
CA VAL A 147 -9.86 6.22 2.53
C VAL A 147 -8.63 5.55 1.93
N ILE A 148 -8.51 4.24 2.13
CA ILE A 148 -7.45 3.42 1.58
C ILE A 148 -8.07 2.43 0.60
N LYS A 149 -7.89 2.71 -0.69
CA LYS A 149 -8.22 1.78 -1.79
C LYS A 149 -7.06 1.72 -2.75
N LEU A 150 -6.58 0.52 -3.05
CA LEU A 150 -5.55 0.31 -4.06
C LEU A 150 -6.20 0.21 -5.45
N SER A 151 -5.70 0.99 -6.40
CA SER A 151 -6.07 0.86 -7.81
C SER A 151 -5.54 -0.45 -8.40
N THR A 152 -6.15 -0.91 -9.50
CA THR A 152 -5.62 -2.06 -10.26
C THR A 152 -4.17 -1.81 -10.70
N ARG A 153 -3.84 -0.57 -11.08
CA ARG A 153 -2.49 -0.15 -11.46
C ARG A 153 -1.50 -0.28 -10.30
N GLN A 154 -1.89 0.15 -9.09
CA GLN A 154 -1.05 0.02 -7.90
C GLN A 154 -0.80 -1.44 -7.55
N LYS A 155 -1.85 -2.26 -7.51
CA LYS A 155 -1.74 -3.71 -7.24
C LYS A 155 -0.79 -4.38 -8.23
N ALA A 156 -0.95 -4.12 -9.53
CA ALA A 156 -0.07 -4.67 -10.56
C ALA A 156 1.37 -4.17 -10.43
N GLY A 157 1.56 -2.88 -10.09
CA GLY A 157 2.88 -2.31 -9.84
C GLY A 157 3.59 -2.98 -8.67
N TRP A 158 2.90 -3.18 -7.55
CA TRP A 158 3.45 -3.82 -6.36
C TRP A 158 3.80 -5.29 -6.62
N VAL A 159 2.92 -6.05 -7.28
CA VAL A 159 3.23 -7.42 -7.71
C VAL A 159 4.45 -7.46 -8.62
N GLY A 160 4.56 -6.51 -9.55
CA GLY A 160 5.73 -6.37 -10.42
C GLY A 160 7.03 -6.11 -9.65
N MET A 161 6.99 -5.28 -8.60
CA MET A 161 8.15 -5.05 -7.72
C MET A 161 8.61 -6.34 -7.05
N PHE A 162 7.69 -7.10 -6.43
CA PHE A 162 8.03 -8.37 -5.79
C PHE A 162 8.59 -9.38 -6.79
N ARG A 163 7.92 -9.57 -7.94
CA ARG A 163 8.38 -10.50 -8.98
C ARG A 163 9.77 -10.17 -9.48
N GLN A 164 10.04 -8.90 -9.77
CA GLN A 164 11.36 -8.48 -10.22
C GLN A 164 12.42 -8.66 -9.14
N TRP A 165 12.10 -8.26 -7.90
CA TRP A 165 13.02 -8.39 -6.78
C TRP A 165 13.36 -9.86 -6.54
N MET A 166 12.36 -10.76 -6.52
CA MET A 166 12.57 -12.20 -6.40
C MET A 166 13.41 -12.74 -7.56
N ARG A 167 13.12 -12.35 -8.81
CA ARG A 167 13.90 -12.78 -9.97
C ARG A 167 15.38 -12.45 -9.82
N VAL A 168 15.72 -11.23 -9.38
CA VAL A 168 17.12 -10.82 -9.23
C VAL A 168 17.79 -11.53 -8.06
N ASN A 169 17.12 -11.59 -6.91
CA ASN A 169 17.72 -12.10 -5.67
C ASN A 169 17.74 -13.63 -5.59
N LEU A 170 16.87 -14.32 -6.33
CA LEU A 170 16.89 -15.78 -6.45
C LEU A 170 17.75 -16.25 -7.64
N ALA A 171 17.78 -15.54 -8.77
CA ALA A 171 18.60 -15.94 -9.93
C ALA A 171 20.10 -15.67 -9.73
N GLY A 172 20.47 -14.70 -8.89
CA GLY A 172 21.87 -14.41 -8.56
C GLY A 172 22.60 -15.50 -7.76
N ARG A 173 21.91 -16.60 -7.43
CA ARG A 173 22.48 -17.76 -6.71
C ARG A 173 22.67 -19.01 -7.60
N SER A 174 22.49 -18.90 -8.91
CA SER A 174 22.86 -19.99 -9.83
C SER A 174 24.40 -20.13 -9.86
N PRO A 175 25.01 -21.34 -9.75
CA PRO A 175 26.47 -21.52 -9.59
C PRO A 175 27.33 -21.06 -10.78
N ALA A 176 26.76 -20.53 -11.84
CA ALA A 176 27.48 -20.15 -13.04
C ALA A 176 27.26 -18.67 -13.39
N LYS A 177 28.33 -17.89 -13.21
CA LYS A 177 28.57 -16.53 -13.74
C LYS A 177 27.76 -15.41 -13.08
N THR A 178 28.29 -14.93 -11.96
CA THR A 178 28.09 -13.58 -11.43
C THR A 178 28.49 -12.53 -12.47
N ARG A 179 27.53 -12.06 -13.28
CA ARG A 179 27.59 -10.69 -13.80
C ARG A 179 27.14 -9.77 -12.68
N GLU A 180 27.96 -8.79 -12.30
CA GLU A 180 27.55 -7.69 -11.43
C GLU A 180 26.29 -7.03 -12.01
N PHE A 181 25.13 -7.40 -11.49
CA PHE A 181 23.88 -6.77 -11.84
C PHE A 181 23.75 -5.52 -10.98
N LYS A 182 24.19 -4.38 -11.51
CA LYS A 182 24.00 -3.08 -10.85
C LYS A 182 22.51 -2.89 -10.57
N PHE A 183 22.14 -2.87 -9.30
CA PHE A 183 20.78 -2.55 -8.87
C PHE A 183 20.39 -1.18 -9.44
N PRO A 184 19.39 -1.07 -10.35
CA PRO A 184 19.06 0.20 -11.01
C PRO A 184 18.29 1.17 -10.10
N TYR A 185 18.25 0.91 -8.79
CA TYR A 185 17.51 1.73 -7.83
C TYR A 185 18.40 2.89 -7.40
N LYS A 186 18.09 4.10 -7.87
CA LYS A 186 18.58 5.33 -7.26
C LYS A 186 17.61 5.70 -6.15
N PHE A 187 18.07 5.63 -4.90
CA PHE A 187 17.38 6.27 -3.79
C PHE A 187 17.76 7.75 -3.83
N GLY A 188 16.77 8.59 -4.12
CA GLY A 188 16.90 10.05 -3.97
C GLY A 188 16.58 10.47 -2.55
#